data_AF-A0A8H6KHV9-F1
#
_entry.id   AF-A0A8H6KHV9-F1
#
_cell.length_a   1.000
_cell.length_b   1.000
_cell.length_c   1.000
_cell.angle_alpha   90.00
_cell.angle_beta   90.00
_cell.angle_gamma   90.00
#
_symmetry.space_group_name_H-M   'P 1'
#
loop_
_entity.id
_entity.type
_entity.pdbx_description
1 polymer ?
#
loop_
_entity_poly.entity_id
_entity_poly.type
_entity_poly.pdbx_seq_one_letter_code
_entity_poly.pdbx_strand_id
1 'polypeptide(L)'
;MSPNNYHFTIRRLASLLSIISIYSAHFVQGIPASTINPTAVPDRKTHTADLLNLEALQDLPDFLAQFPSGPLNQFLRIISTLPAGAAALDAVRLILTPLQQGLADSAGIDTTENDLARNAACASITVVFARGTTEPGNVGLVTGPPFFDALREQMGGSKSLAVQGVEYPATFAGFNRNGTDGVPSLTNFINQAVTRCPASKLVVSGDSQGALVVRSTTQSLPAATMAKINSIVLFGDPGNPSPVPGAEGKTKVFCHEDDAVCKGGFITVDHLTYAEDASAAAQFVLQSANGESTSEVTNFLDLTDS
;
A
#
# COMPACT_ATOMS: atom_id res chain seq x y z
N MET A 1 -34.10 -28.66 -28.13
CA MET A 1 -35.23 -29.26 -27.38
C MET A 1 -34.68 -30.32 -26.45
N SER A 2 -35.18 -30.31 -25.22
CA SER A 2 -34.88 -31.15 -24.04
C SER A 2 -33.62 -30.83 -23.19
N PRO A 3 -33.82 -30.41 -21.93
CA PRO A 3 -32.81 -30.19 -20.88
C PRO A 3 -32.72 -31.40 -19.92
N ASN A 4 -31.76 -31.42 -19.00
CA ASN A 4 -31.75 -32.17 -17.73
C ASN A 4 -30.38 -31.95 -17.03
N ASN A 5 -30.18 -31.80 -15.73
CA ASN A 5 -30.98 -31.43 -14.56
C ASN A 5 -29.92 -31.27 -13.45
N TYR A 6 -29.75 -30.06 -12.89
CA TYR A 6 -28.88 -29.85 -11.73
C TYR A 6 -29.67 -30.17 -10.45
N HIS A 7 -29.34 -31.29 -9.80
CA HIS A 7 -29.88 -31.65 -8.50
C HIS A 7 -29.09 -30.94 -7.38
N PHE A 8 -29.68 -29.88 -6.83
CA PHE A 8 -29.31 -29.30 -5.55
C PHE A 8 -29.76 -30.25 -4.43
N THR A 9 -28.85 -30.68 -3.55
CA THR A 9 -29.23 -31.39 -2.33
C THR A 9 -28.67 -30.64 -1.12
N ILE A 10 -29.56 -29.90 -0.46
CA ILE A 10 -29.38 -29.31 0.87
C ILE A 10 -29.57 -30.44 1.89
N ARG A 11 -28.57 -30.72 2.73
CA ARG A 11 -28.77 -31.50 3.96
C ARG A 11 -28.40 -30.65 5.18
N ARG A 12 -29.44 -30.30 5.92
CA ARG A 12 -29.43 -29.85 7.31
C ARG A 12 -28.95 -30.99 8.20
N LEU A 13 -28.10 -30.69 9.19
CA LEU A 13 -28.06 -31.43 10.45
C LEU A 13 -27.83 -30.46 11.60
N ALA A 14 -28.81 -30.43 12.49
CA ALA A 14 -28.82 -29.75 13.77
C ALA A 14 -28.85 -30.79 14.89
N SER A 15 -28.52 -30.36 16.12
CA SER A 15 -28.60 -31.06 17.43
C SER A 15 -27.27 -31.72 17.84
N LEU A 16 -26.70 -31.55 19.05
CA LEU A 16 -27.30 -31.47 20.38
C LEU A 16 -26.49 -30.62 21.40
N LEU A 17 -27.22 -30.20 22.43
CA LEU A 17 -26.87 -29.44 23.64
C LEU A 17 -26.06 -30.21 24.71
N SER A 18 -25.42 -29.41 25.57
CA SER A 18 -25.13 -29.57 27.01
C SER A 18 -23.85 -30.31 27.45
N ILE A 19 -23.00 -29.60 28.21
CA ILE A 19 -22.72 -29.83 29.65
C ILE A 19 -22.01 -28.59 30.23
N ILE A 20 -22.62 -27.99 31.26
CA ILE A 20 -22.04 -26.98 32.15
C ILE A 20 -21.34 -27.75 33.27
N SER A 21 -20.07 -27.45 33.54
CA SER A 21 -19.41 -27.83 34.78
C SER A 21 -18.71 -26.64 35.41
N ILE A 22 -19.14 -26.39 36.64
CA ILE A 22 -18.71 -25.38 37.60
C ILE A 22 -17.29 -25.70 38.08
N TYR A 23 -16.40 -24.72 38.06
CA TYR A 23 -15.24 -24.70 38.95
C TYR A 23 -15.05 -23.29 39.51
N SER A 24 -15.39 -23.14 40.78
CA SER A 24 -15.02 -22.01 41.61
C SER A 24 -13.71 -22.37 42.32
N ALA A 25 -12.61 -21.71 42.00
CA ALA A 25 -11.39 -21.75 42.79
C ALA A 25 -11.10 -20.34 43.31
N HIS A 26 -11.15 -20.21 44.63
CA HIS A 26 -10.81 -19.02 45.37
C HIS A 26 -9.30 -18.78 45.31
N PHE A 27 -8.87 -17.56 44.97
CA PHE A 27 -7.57 -17.06 45.38
C PHE A 27 -7.75 -15.61 45.87
N VAL A 28 -7.76 -15.46 47.19
CA VAL A 28 -7.68 -14.19 47.90
C VAL A 28 -6.33 -14.17 48.61
N GLN A 29 -5.46 -13.25 48.20
CA GLN A 29 -4.28 -12.71 48.89
C GLN A 29 -3.85 -11.53 47.98
N GLY A 30 -4.05 -10.26 48.30
CA GLY A 30 -3.69 -9.55 49.53
C GLY A 30 -2.58 -8.56 49.18
N ILE A 31 -2.91 -7.41 48.58
CA ILE A 31 -1.96 -6.29 48.34
C ILE A 31 -2.35 -5.15 49.30
N PRO A 32 -1.41 -4.57 50.07
CA PRO A 32 -1.72 -3.59 51.12
C PRO A 32 -2.26 -2.28 50.54
N ALA A 33 -3.29 -1.75 51.22
CA ALA A 33 -3.89 -0.46 50.95
C ALA A 33 -2.94 0.68 51.35
N SER A 34 -2.42 1.42 50.36
CA SER A 34 -1.83 2.72 50.61
C SER A 34 -2.93 3.77 50.72
N THR A 35 -2.95 4.46 51.85
CA THR A 35 -3.82 5.60 52.17
C THR A 35 -3.60 6.77 51.21
N ILE A 36 -4.61 7.13 50.40
CA ILE A 36 -4.64 8.40 49.69
C ILE A 36 -5.78 9.26 50.25
N ASN A 37 -5.40 10.45 50.69
CA ASN A 37 -6.19 11.48 51.34
C ASN A 37 -7.23 12.08 50.37
N PRO A 38 -8.51 12.27 50.73
CA PRO A 38 -9.54 12.69 49.80
C PRO A 38 -9.68 14.21 49.75
N THR A 39 -8.68 14.94 49.24
CA THR A 39 -8.84 16.36 48.88
C THR A 39 -7.83 16.76 47.80
N ALA A 40 -8.26 16.70 46.53
CA ALA A 40 -7.83 17.49 45.36
C ALA A 40 -7.96 16.65 44.07
N VAL A 41 -9.18 16.59 43.53
CA VAL A 41 -9.43 16.16 42.14
C VAL A 41 -9.79 17.42 41.36
N PRO A 42 -9.01 17.86 40.36
CA PRO A 42 -9.47 18.91 39.46
C PRO A 42 -10.59 18.34 38.59
N ASP A 43 -11.67 19.11 38.49
CA ASP A 43 -12.91 18.82 37.78
C ASP A 43 -12.65 18.46 36.30
N ARG A 44 -12.47 17.16 36.02
CA ARG A 44 -12.44 16.62 34.66
C ARG A 44 -13.87 16.25 34.29
N LYS A 45 -14.57 17.19 33.66
CA LYS A 45 -15.85 16.96 33.00
C LYS A 45 -15.78 15.66 32.18
N THR A 46 -16.59 14.69 32.58
CA THR A 46 -16.86 13.46 31.86
C THR A 46 -17.63 13.78 30.58
N HIS A 47 -16.93 13.88 29.45
CA HIS A 47 -17.55 13.73 28.13
C HIS A 47 -17.73 12.23 27.82
N THR A 48 -18.73 11.61 28.46
CA THR A 48 -19.22 10.27 28.10
C THR A 48 -20.46 10.34 27.21
N ALA A 49 -20.60 11.40 26.44
CA ALA A 49 -21.64 11.56 25.43
C ALA A 49 -21.09 12.35 24.24
N ASP A 50 -20.05 11.81 23.59
CA ASP A 50 -19.64 12.29 22.27
C ASP A 50 -18.85 11.25 21.46
N LEU A 51 -19.43 10.06 21.28
CA LEU A 51 -18.83 8.99 20.45
C LEU A 51 -19.52 8.86 19.08
N LEU A 52 -20.42 9.79 18.76
CA LEU A 52 -21.23 9.78 17.53
C LEU A 52 -21.21 11.11 16.78
N ASN A 53 -20.66 12.18 17.35
CA ASN A 53 -20.55 13.46 16.66
C ASN A 53 -19.13 13.54 16.07
N LEU A 54 -19.04 12.98 14.87
CA LEU A 54 -17.86 13.00 14.01
C LEU A 54 -17.66 14.45 13.53
N GLU A 55 -16.88 15.24 14.26
CA GLU A 55 -16.30 16.43 13.64
C GLU A 55 -15.41 15.96 12.48
N ALA A 56 -15.66 16.51 11.29
CA ALA A 56 -14.81 16.27 10.14
C ALA A 56 -13.38 16.71 10.48
N LEU A 57 -12.39 15.86 10.21
CA LEU A 57 -11.00 16.29 10.10
C LEU A 57 -10.99 17.43 9.07
N GLN A 58 -10.77 18.66 9.54
CA GLN A 58 -10.66 19.83 8.68
C GLN A 58 -9.31 19.73 7.93
N ASP A 59 -9.34 19.98 6.62
CA ASP A 59 -8.21 19.97 5.69
C ASP A 59 -7.67 18.58 5.29
N LEU A 60 -8.56 17.68 4.86
CA LEU A 60 -8.16 16.45 4.16
C LEU A 60 -7.68 16.77 2.73
N PRO A 61 -6.53 16.22 2.29
CA PRO A 61 -6.09 16.26 0.90
C PRO A 61 -7.18 15.81 -0.09
N ASP A 62 -7.23 16.43 -1.27
CA ASP A 62 -8.30 16.24 -2.27
C ASP A 62 -8.53 14.76 -2.61
N PHE A 63 -7.46 13.99 -2.78
CA PHE A 63 -7.55 12.55 -3.03
C PHE A 63 -8.24 11.80 -1.89
N LEU A 64 -7.95 12.15 -0.63
CA LEU A 64 -8.61 11.50 0.51
C LEU A 64 -10.06 11.96 0.64
N ALA A 65 -10.38 13.20 0.27
CA ALA A 65 -11.72 13.76 0.31
C ALA A 65 -12.72 13.05 -0.62
N GLN A 66 -12.24 12.30 -1.61
CA GLN A 66 -13.10 11.51 -2.51
C GLN A 66 -13.77 10.31 -1.82
N PHE A 67 -13.25 9.88 -0.65
CA PHE A 67 -13.73 8.71 0.06
C PHE A 67 -14.85 9.03 1.06
N PRO A 68 -15.76 8.07 1.35
CA PRO A 68 -16.76 8.25 2.39
C PRO A 68 -16.14 8.56 3.76
N SER A 69 -16.52 9.70 4.33
CA SER A 69 -15.90 10.25 5.55
C SER A 69 -15.93 9.30 6.75
N GLY A 70 -16.98 8.49 6.91
CA GLY A 70 -17.08 7.51 8.00
C GLY A 70 -15.95 6.47 7.99
N PRO A 71 -15.90 5.59 6.97
CA PRO A 71 -14.80 4.63 6.79
C PRO A 71 -13.41 5.28 6.72
N LEU A 72 -13.26 6.44 6.07
CA LEU A 72 -12.00 7.16 5.99
C LEU A 72 -11.52 7.61 7.38
N ASN A 73 -12.39 8.27 8.16
CA ASN A 73 -12.05 8.70 9.51
C ASN A 73 -11.72 7.51 10.43
N GLN A 74 -12.40 6.39 10.25
CA GLN A 74 -12.07 5.15 10.96
C GLN A 74 -10.66 4.66 10.60
N PHE A 75 -10.31 4.69 9.32
CA PHE A 75 -9.00 4.26 8.83
C PHE A 75 -7.88 5.15 9.39
N LEU A 76 -8.02 6.47 9.25
CA LEU A 76 -7.05 7.44 9.74
C LEU A 76 -6.86 7.34 11.26
N ARG A 77 -7.93 7.08 12.01
CA ARG A 77 -7.84 6.90 13.47
C ARG A 77 -7.12 5.62 13.87
N ILE A 78 -7.35 4.52 13.16
CA ILE A 78 -6.66 3.25 13.46
C ILE A 78 -5.16 3.44 13.21
N ILE A 79 -4.80 4.05 12.08
CA ILE A 79 -3.39 4.33 11.73
C ILE A 79 -2.71 5.21 12.80
N SER A 80 -3.35 6.29 13.24
CA SER A 80 -2.78 7.20 14.24
C SER A 80 -2.68 6.62 15.66
N THR A 81 -3.37 5.52 15.93
CA THR A 81 -3.39 4.86 17.26
C THR A 81 -2.74 3.48 17.25
N LEU A 82 -2.00 3.16 16.17
CA LEU A 82 -1.37 1.85 16.03
C LEU A 82 -0.42 1.55 17.21
N PRO A 83 -0.54 0.37 17.83
CA PRO A 83 0.28 -0.01 18.97
C PRO A 83 1.75 -0.18 18.57
N ALA A 84 2.68 0.20 19.45
CA ALA A 84 4.10 -0.08 19.23
C ALA A 84 4.36 -1.60 19.23
N GLY A 85 5.02 -2.11 18.19
CA GLY A 85 5.50 -3.49 18.10
C GLY A 85 4.87 -4.34 16.98
N ALA A 86 5.72 -5.04 16.21
CA ALA A 86 5.35 -5.72 14.97
C ALA A 86 4.19 -6.73 15.10
N ALA A 87 4.16 -7.53 16.17
CA ALA A 87 3.12 -8.55 16.35
C ALA A 87 1.73 -7.93 16.62
N ALA A 88 1.68 -6.81 17.33
CA ALA A 88 0.43 -6.08 17.55
C ALA A 88 -0.05 -5.43 16.25
N LEU A 89 0.88 -4.89 15.45
CA LEU A 89 0.59 -4.28 14.16
C LEU A 89 0.08 -5.30 13.12
N ASP A 90 0.61 -6.52 13.11
CA ASP A 90 0.13 -7.57 12.20
C ASP A 90 -1.31 -8.02 12.48
N ALA A 91 -1.75 -7.99 13.75
CA ALA A 91 -3.15 -8.23 14.08
C ALA A 91 -4.05 -7.10 13.55
N VAL A 92 -3.58 -5.85 13.60
CA VAL A 92 -4.33 -4.69 13.08
C VAL A 92 -4.50 -4.74 11.56
N ARG A 93 -3.60 -5.41 10.82
CA ARG A 93 -3.78 -5.67 9.38
C ARG A 93 -5.12 -6.34 9.05
N LEU A 94 -5.61 -7.24 9.91
CA LEU A 94 -6.90 -7.92 9.71
C LEU A 94 -8.10 -6.95 9.74
N ILE A 95 -7.89 -5.73 10.21
CA ILE A 95 -8.87 -4.65 10.23
C ILE A 95 -8.56 -3.62 9.13
N LEU A 96 -7.31 -3.21 8.99
CA LEU A 96 -6.89 -2.18 8.04
C LEU A 96 -7.07 -2.62 6.58
N THR A 97 -6.72 -3.85 6.23
CA THR A 97 -6.82 -4.31 4.83
C THR A 97 -8.28 -4.35 4.36
N PRO A 98 -9.24 -4.95 5.11
CA PRO A 98 -10.65 -4.91 4.71
C PRO A 98 -11.25 -3.51 4.69
N LEU A 99 -10.82 -2.62 5.61
CA LEU A 99 -11.31 -1.24 5.64
C LEU A 99 -10.88 -0.47 4.39
N GLN A 100 -9.61 -0.59 3.99
CA GLN A 100 -9.11 -0.03 2.74
C GLN A 100 -9.78 -0.66 1.52
N GLN A 101 -10.04 -1.96 1.51
CA GLN A 101 -10.80 -2.58 0.42
C GLN A 101 -12.21 -1.99 0.34
N GLY A 102 -12.89 -1.76 1.47
CA GLY A 102 -14.20 -1.11 1.48
C GLY A 102 -14.17 0.33 0.94
N LEU A 103 -13.09 1.07 1.21
CA LEU A 103 -12.85 2.39 0.61
C LEU A 103 -12.66 2.28 -0.91
N ALA A 104 -11.83 1.34 -1.36
CA ALA A 104 -11.61 1.08 -2.79
C ALA A 104 -12.91 0.73 -3.52
N ASP A 105 -13.69 -0.21 -2.95
CA ASP A 105 -14.97 -0.64 -3.49
C ASP A 105 -15.96 0.53 -3.59
N SER A 106 -15.96 1.43 -2.61
CA SER A 106 -16.85 2.62 -2.60
C SER A 106 -16.51 3.64 -3.69
N ALA A 107 -15.25 3.67 -4.12
CA ALA A 107 -14.76 4.54 -5.18
C ALA A 107 -14.65 3.83 -6.55
N GLY A 108 -14.94 2.53 -6.62
CA GLY A 108 -14.77 1.73 -7.85
C GLY A 108 -13.31 1.54 -8.26
N ILE A 109 -12.38 1.53 -7.28
CA ILE A 109 -10.95 1.38 -7.53
C ILE A 109 -10.56 -0.10 -7.48
N ASP A 110 -9.96 -0.61 -8.55
CA ASP A 110 -9.39 -1.95 -8.60
C ASP A 110 -8.06 -2.00 -7.83
N THR A 111 -8.02 -2.80 -6.76
CA THR A 111 -6.82 -2.97 -5.93
C THR A 111 -5.91 -4.10 -6.43
N THR A 112 -6.26 -4.71 -7.56
CA THR A 112 -5.65 -5.95 -8.06
C THR A 112 -5.42 -5.89 -9.57
N GLU A 113 -4.16 -5.87 -9.99
CA GLU A 113 -3.72 -5.81 -11.40
C GLU A 113 -2.89 -7.04 -11.76
N ASN A 114 -3.20 -7.71 -12.88
CA ASN A 114 -2.71 -9.07 -13.17
C ASN A 114 -2.35 -9.31 -14.64
N ASP A 115 -1.94 -8.29 -15.38
CA ASP A 115 -1.74 -8.42 -16.83
C ASP A 115 -0.66 -9.45 -17.20
N LEU A 116 0.45 -9.50 -16.46
CA LEU A 116 1.50 -10.49 -16.73
C LEU A 116 1.07 -11.90 -16.31
N ALA A 117 0.45 -12.04 -15.14
CA ALA A 117 -0.07 -13.31 -14.63
C ALA A 117 -1.15 -13.92 -15.54
N ARG A 118 -1.98 -13.07 -16.17
CA ARG A 118 -3.02 -13.46 -17.13
C ARG A 118 -2.51 -13.62 -18.55
N ASN A 119 -1.21 -13.43 -18.78
CA ASN A 119 -0.61 -13.45 -20.10
C ASN A 119 -1.27 -12.48 -21.09
N ALA A 120 -1.62 -11.28 -20.64
CA ALA A 120 -2.11 -10.21 -21.50
C ALA A 120 -1.12 -9.92 -22.65
N ALA A 121 -1.65 -9.28 -23.71
CA ALA A 121 -0.85 -8.83 -24.84
C ALA A 121 0.23 -7.84 -24.39
N CYS A 122 1.37 -7.81 -25.09
CA CYS A 122 2.43 -6.88 -24.74
C CYS A 122 1.98 -5.43 -24.91
N ALA A 123 2.31 -4.63 -23.90
CA ALA A 123 2.05 -3.22 -23.86
C ALA A 123 3.30 -2.41 -24.25
N SER A 124 3.12 -1.12 -24.53
CA SER A 124 4.25 -0.20 -24.76
C SER A 124 5.04 0.04 -23.47
N ILE A 125 4.33 0.11 -22.35
CA ILE A 125 4.88 0.24 -20.99
C ILE A 125 4.32 -0.90 -20.15
N THR A 126 5.16 -1.52 -19.35
CA THR A 126 4.76 -2.53 -18.36
C THR A 126 5.22 -2.06 -17.00
N VAL A 127 4.29 -1.91 -16.06
CA VAL A 127 4.58 -1.58 -14.67
C VAL A 127 4.47 -2.86 -13.83
N VAL A 128 5.51 -3.17 -13.07
CA VAL A 128 5.45 -4.16 -11.98
C VAL A 128 5.51 -3.40 -10.66
N PHE A 129 4.44 -3.44 -9.88
CA PHE A 129 4.23 -2.58 -8.72
C PHE A 129 4.12 -3.38 -7.42
N ALA A 130 4.86 -2.98 -6.39
CA ALA A 130 4.73 -3.52 -5.04
C ALA A 130 3.99 -2.53 -4.13
N ARG A 131 2.80 -2.91 -3.63
CA ARG A 131 1.97 -2.09 -2.73
C ARG A 131 2.59 -1.85 -1.35
N GLY A 132 2.05 -0.92 -0.58
CA GLY A 132 2.46 -0.61 0.79
C GLY A 132 1.97 -1.59 1.85
N THR A 133 2.40 -1.38 3.10
CA THR A 133 2.05 -2.24 4.24
C THR A 133 0.55 -2.22 4.48
N THR A 134 -0.07 -3.39 4.65
CA THR A 134 -1.50 -3.63 4.87
C THR A 134 -2.43 -3.24 3.72
N GLU A 135 -1.92 -2.71 2.61
CA GLU A 135 -2.75 -2.34 1.49
C GLU A 135 -3.48 -3.55 0.89
N PRO A 136 -4.70 -3.35 0.36
CA PRO A 136 -5.51 -4.40 -0.22
C PRO A 136 -5.00 -4.87 -1.59
N GLY A 137 -5.50 -6.03 -2.03
CA GLY A 137 -5.16 -6.63 -3.32
C GLY A 137 -3.65 -6.80 -3.53
N ASN A 138 -3.15 -6.48 -4.73
CA ASN A 138 -1.73 -6.58 -5.07
C ASN A 138 -1.09 -5.24 -5.49
N VAL A 139 -1.89 -4.19 -5.73
CA VAL A 139 -1.42 -2.82 -6.04
C VAL A 139 -1.90 -1.76 -5.05
N GLY A 140 -2.72 -2.12 -4.07
CA GLY A 140 -3.18 -1.20 -3.04
C GLY A 140 -4.24 -0.22 -3.52
N LEU A 141 -4.38 0.87 -2.77
CA LEU A 141 -5.43 1.88 -2.96
C LEU A 141 -4.85 3.28 -3.21
N VAL A 142 -3.87 3.70 -2.40
CA VAL A 142 -3.56 5.13 -2.28
C VAL A 142 -2.56 5.64 -3.33
N THR A 143 -1.62 4.79 -3.75
CA THR A 143 -0.52 5.22 -4.63
C THR A 143 -0.57 4.53 -6.00
N GLY A 144 -0.75 3.21 -6.02
CA GLY A 144 -0.71 2.41 -7.25
C GLY A 144 -1.74 2.84 -8.29
N PRO A 145 -3.05 2.74 -8.01
CA PRO A 145 -4.09 3.08 -8.98
C PRO A 145 -3.99 4.52 -9.52
N PRO A 146 -3.81 5.58 -8.68
CA PRO A 146 -3.61 6.95 -9.19
C PRO A 146 -2.41 7.08 -10.14
N PHE A 147 -1.29 6.43 -9.81
CA PHE A 147 -0.10 6.42 -10.68
C PHE A 147 -0.38 5.75 -12.03
N PHE A 148 -1.10 4.62 -12.05
CA PHE A 148 -1.43 3.94 -13.30
C PHE A 148 -2.41 4.74 -14.15
N ASP A 149 -3.38 5.41 -13.52
CA ASP A 149 -4.35 6.26 -14.23
C ASP A 149 -3.67 7.49 -14.84
N ALA A 150 -2.77 8.15 -14.10
CA ALA A 150 -1.95 9.23 -14.63
C ALA A 150 -1.07 8.78 -15.81
N LEU A 151 -0.49 7.57 -15.73
CA LEU A 151 0.22 6.97 -16.86
C LEU A 151 -0.69 6.77 -18.07
N ARG A 152 -1.86 6.14 -17.89
CA ARG A 152 -2.84 5.90 -18.97
C ARG A 152 -3.26 7.21 -19.63
N GLU A 153 -3.52 8.25 -18.84
CA GLU A 153 -3.91 9.57 -19.33
C GLU A 153 -2.80 10.20 -20.17
N GLN A 154 -1.58 10.29 -19.65
CA GLN A 154 -0.47 10.97 -20.32
C GLN A 154 0.11 10.19 -21.50
N MET A 155 -0.03 8.86 -21.53
CA MET A 155 0.35 8.02 -22.67
C MET A 155 -0.49 8.31 -23.92
N GLY A 156 -1.71 8.80 -23.73
CA GLY A 156 -2.71 8.95 -24.79
C GLY A 156 -3.18 7.60 -25.36
N GLY A 157 -4.27 7.62 -26.13
CA GLY A 157 -4.92 6.40 -26.64
C GLY A 157 -4.13 5.55 -27.65
N SER A 158 -2.91 5.94 -28.02
CA SER A 158 -2.07 5.23 -29.01
C SER A 158 -1.05 4.29 -28.39
N LYS A 159 -0.74 4.43 -27.10
CA LYS A 159 0.15 3.54 -26.35
C LYS A 159 -0.67 2.74 -25.34
N SER A 160 -0.35 1.47 -25.16
CA SER A 160 -0.98 0.60 -24.16
C SER A 160 -0.11 0.48 -22.91
N LEU A 161 -0.76 0.41 -21.75
CA LEU A 161 -0.17 0.13 -20.45
C LEU A 161 -0.56 -1.29 -20.02
N ALA A 162 0.39 -2.05 -19.49
CA ALA A 162 0.12 -3.28 -18.74
C ALA A 162 0.59 -3.10 -17.30
N VAL A 163 -0.21 -3.54 -16.33
CA VAL A 163 0.10 -3.45 -14.90
C VAL A 163 0.06 -4.83 -14.25
N GLN A 164 1.07 -5.10 -13.44
CA GLN A 164 1.16 -6.30 -12.63
C GLN A 164 1.49 -5.94 -11.19
N GLY A 165 0.62 -6.29 -10.26
CA GLY A 165 0.93 -6.21 -8.84
C GLY A 165 1.84 -7.36 -8.37
N VAL A 166 2.68 -7.07 -7.40
CA VAL A 166 3.53 -8.06 -6.74
C VAL A 166 2.71 -8.81 -5.69
N GLU A 167 2.72 -10.14 -5.77
CA GLU A 167 2.00 -11.00 -4.86
C GLU A 167 2.84 -11.28 -3.61
N TYR A 168 2.51 -10.58 -2.54
CA TYR A 168 3.18 -10.76 -1.25
C TYR A 168 2.30 -10.30 -0.08
N PRO A 169 2.60 -10.70 1.17
CA PRO A 169 1.71 -10.44 2.31
C PRO A 169 1.54 -8.98 2.72
N ALA A 170 2.53 -8.11 2.44
CA ALA A 170 2.57 -6.71 2.85
C ALA A 170 2.27 -6.50 4.36
N THR A 171 2.98 -7.21 5.24
CA THR A 171 2.76 -7.18 6.70
C THR A 171 3.75 -6.25 7.39
N PHE A 172 3.48 -5.80 8.63
CA PHE A 172 4.45 -5.00 9.36
C PHE A 172 5.70 -5.81 9.71
N ALA A 173 5.56 -7.11 9.96
CA ALA A 173 6.72 -8.00 10.06
C ALA A 173 7.54 -8.04 8.76
N GLY A 174 6.88 -8.03 7.58
CA GLY A 174 7.53 -7.95 6.27
C GLY A 174 8.27 -6.63 6.07
N PHE A 175 7.67 -5.50 6.46
CA PHE A 175 8.32 -4.18 6.46
C PHE A 175 9.63 -4.20 7.24
N ASN A 176 9.59 -4.71 8.48
CA ASN A 176 10.78 -4.82 9.34
C ASN A 176 11.84 -5.81 8.82
N ARG A 177 11.50 -6.63 7.83
CA ARG A 177 12.41 -7.52 7.09
C ARG A 177 12.72 -6.99 5.69
N ASN A 178 12.67 -5.68 5.48
CA ASN A 178 12.96 -5.02 4.20
C ASN A 178 12.12 -5.51 3.02
N GLY A 179 10.87 -5.95 3.25
CA GLY A 179 10.00 -6.43 2.17
C GLY A 179 10.54 -7.68 1.46
N THR A 180 11.48 -8.41 2.05
CA THR A 180 12.11 -9.60 1.45
C THR A 180 11.11 -10.68 1.02
N ASP A 181 9.95 -10.73 1.68
CA ASP A 181 8.84 -11.62 1.33
C ASP A 181 8.28 -11.38 -0.10
N GLY A 182 8.43 -10.16 -0.65
CA GLY A 182 7.98 -9.81 -2.00
C GLY A 182 9.02 -10.03 -3.11
N VAL A 183 10.30 -10.20 -2.75
CA VAL A 183 11.41 -10.34 -3.71
C VAL A 183 11.20 -11.47 -4.71
N PRO A 184 10.74 -12.68 -4.32
CA PRO A 184 10.51 -13.76 -5.28
C PRO A 184 9.45 -13.41 -6.33
N SER A 185 8.34 -12.78 -5.93
CA SER A 185 7.26 -12.40 -6.85
C SER A 185 7.71 -11.27 -7.79
N LEU A 186 8.35 -10.22 -7.26
CA LEU A 186 8.84 -9.12 -8.09
C LEU A 186 9.90 -9.60 -9.08
N THR A 187 10.86 -10.42 -8.64
CA THR A 187 11.88 -11.02 -9.52
C THR A 187 11.24 -11.87 -10.62
N ASN A 188 10.23 -12.67 -10.29
CA ASN A 188 9.51 -13.49 -11.27
C ASN A 188 8.83 -12.62 -12.33
N PHE A 189 8.11 -11.56 -11.93
CA PHE A 189 7.41 -10.69 -12.88
C PHE A 189 8.35 -9.81 -13.70
N ILE A 190 9.48 -9.36 -13.14
CA ILE A 190 10.55 -8.72 -13.91
C ILE A 190 11.05 -9.68 -15.00
N ASN A 191 11.43 -10.91 -14.63
CA ASN A 191 11.91 -11.91 -15.59
C ASN A 191 10.84 -12.25 -16.65
N GLN A 192 9.59 -12.35 -16.24
CA GLN A 192 8.47 -12.61 -17.15
C GLN A 192 8.30 -11.46 -18.15
N ALA A 193 8.31 -10.20 -17.68
CA ALA A 193 8.16 -9.03 -18.52
C ALA A 193 9.28 -8.92 -19.56
N VAL A 194 10.56 -9.04 -19.13
CA VAL A 194 11.71 -8.92 -20.04
C VAL A 194 11.80 -10.06 -21.05
N THR A 195 11.25 -11.23 -20.72
CA THR A 195 11.26 -12.41 -21.60
C THR A 195 10.09 -12.38 -22.59
N ARG A 196 8.88 -12.10 -22.11
CA ARG A 196 7.66 -12.15 -22.95
C ARG A 196 7.49 -10.89 -23.79
N CYS A 197 7.84 -9.73 -23.25
CA CYS A 197 7.63 -8.44 -23.87
C CYS A 197 8.93 -7.62 -23.90
N PRO A 198 9.99 -8.09 -24.59
CA PRO A 198 11.30 -7.44 -24.58
C PRO A 198 11.34 -6.03 -25.18
N ALA A 199 10.30 -5.66 -25.95
CA ALA A 199 10.14 -4.31 -26.50
C ALA A 199 9.40 -3.35 -25.55
N SER A 200 8.72 -3.86 -24.52
CA SER A 200 8.03 -3.03 -23.53
C SER A 200 9.04 -2.28 -22.68
N LYS A 201 8.73 -1.03 -22.34
CA LYS A 201 9.50 -0.27 -21.35
C LYS A 201 9.07 -0.74 -19.97
N LEU A 202 9.92 -1.57 -19.35
CA LEU A 202 9.67 -2.12 -18.02
C LEU A 202 9.95 -1.08 -16.94
N VAL A 203 8.90 -0.72 -16.20
CA VAL A 203 8.93 0.12 -15.01
C VAL A 203 8.79 -0.78 -13.79
N VAL A 204 9.67 -0.59 -12.81
CA VAL A 204 9.55 -1.25 -11.50
C VAL A 204 9.23 -0.19 -10.47
N SER A 205 8.18 -0.37 -9.69
CA SER A 205 7.73 0.64 -8.75
C SER A 205 7.26 0.03 -7.44
N GLY A 206 7.32 0.81 -6.36
CA GLY A 206 6.80 0.39 -5.08
C GLY A 206 6.53 1.55 -4.14
N ASP A 207 5.55 1.33 -3.28
CA ASP A 207 5.10 2.26 -2.24
C ASP A 207 5.49 1.73 -0.86
N SER A 208 6.08 2.56 0.01
CA SER A 208 6.35 2.22 1.41
C SER A 208 7.16 0.92 1.57
N GLN A 209 6.57 -0.14 2.10
CA GLN A 209 7.16 -1.49 2.12
C GLN A 209 7.55 -1.99 0.73
N GLY A 210 6.73 -1.71 -0.28
CA GLY A 210 6.98 -2.03 -1.67
C GLY A 210 8.26 -1.39 -2.20
N ALA A 211 8.62 -0.19 -1.76
CA ALA A 211 9.92 0.41 -2.09
C ALA A 211 11.09 -0.40 -1.52
N LEU A 212 10.93 -0.96 -0.30
CA LEU A 212 11.89 -1.92 0.26
C LEU A 212 11.95 -3.22 -0.56
N VAL A 213 10.80 -3.75 -1.00
CA VAL A 213 10.74 -4.92 -1.91
C VAL A 213 11.55 -4.64 -3.18
N VAL A 214 11.39 -3.46 -3.79
CA VAL A 214 12.15 -3.06 -4.99
C VAL A 214 13.64 -3.01 -4.67
N ARG A 215 14.07 -2.29 -3.62
CA ARG A 215 15.48 -2.19 -3.21
C ARG A 215 16.12 -3.55 -2.95
N SER A 216 15.45 -4.43 -2.20
CA SER A 216 15.93 -5.79 -1.94
C SER A 216 15.99 -6.63 -3.21
N THR A 217 15.06 -6.44 -4.14
CA THR A 217 15.09 -7.13 -5.43
C THR A 217 16.28 -6.67 -6.26
N THR A 218 16.50 -5.36 -6.44
CA THR A 218 17.59 -4.85 -7.27
C THR A 218 18.98 -5.23 -6.75
N GLN A 219 19.17 -5.38 -5.44
CA GLN A 219 20.40 -5.91 -4.84
C GLN A 219 20.77 -7.32 -5.31
N SER A 220 19.77 -8.13 -5.69
CA SER A 220 19.95 -9.53 -6.07
C SER A 220 19.83 -9.80 -7.57
N LEU A 221 19.40 -8.81 -8.36
CA LEU A 221 19.21 -8.98 -9.80
C LEU A 221 20.55 -9.08 -10.54
N PRO A 222 20.69 -10.01 -11.51
CA PRO A 222 21.82 -9.98 -12.43
C PRO A 222 21.89 -8.65 -13.18
N ALA A 223 23.10 -8.12 -13.40
CA ALA A 223 23.30 -6.84 -14.09
C ALA A 223 22.62 -6.79 -15.48
N ALA A 224 22.61 -7.92 -16.20
CA ALA A 224 21.92 -8.04 -17.49
C ALA A 224 20.40 -7.85 -17.38
N THR A 225 19.77 -8.36 -16.31
CA THR A 225 18.34 -8.16 -16.04
C THR A 225 18.09 -6.73 -15.56
N MET A 226 18.94 -6.20 -14.68
CA MET A 226 18.85 -4.82 -14.21
C MET A 226 18.92 -3.80 -15.37
N ALA A 227 19.75 -4.07 -16.38
CA ALA A 227 19.86 -3.24 -17.58
C ALA A 227 18.58 -3.22 -18.44
N LYS A 228 17.67 -4.20 -18.27
CA LYS A 228 16.38 -4.25 -18.97
C LYS A 228 15.28 -3.44 -18.28
N ILE A 229 15.47 -3.06 -17.01
CA ILE A 229 14.56 -2.14 -16.32
C ILE A 229 14.81 -0.72 -16.88
N ASN A 230 13.77 -0.12 -17.44
CA ASN A 230 13.81 1.21 -18.03
C ASN A 230 13.86 2.29 -16.95
N SER A 231 12.99 2.22 -15.95
CA SER A 231 12.92 3.19 -14.85
C SER A 231 12.42 2.55 -13.56
N ILE A 232 12.78 3.19 -12.44
CA ILE A 232 12.32 2.85 -11.10
C ILE A 232 11.66 4.07 -10.48
N VAL A 233 10.46 3.88 -9.94
CA VAL A 233 9.70 4.93 -9.25
C VAL A 233 9.29 4.46 -7.86
N LEU A 234 9.78 5.12 -6.82
CA LEU A 234 9.51 4.77 -5.43
C LEU A 234 8.74 5.89 -4.73
N PHE A 235 7.72 5.53 -3.97
CA PHE A 235 6.92 6.45 -3.16
C PHE A 235 7.07 6.06 -1.68
N GLY A 236 7.23 7.05 -0.80
CA GLY A 236 7.32 6.78 0.65
C GLY A 236 8.49 5.87 1.03
N ASP A 237 9.62 5.99 0.34
CA ASP A 237 10.72 5.03 0.40
C ASP A 237 11.53 5.14 1.71
N PRO A 238 11.49 4.13 2.61
CA PRO A 238 12.24 4.16 3.86
C PRO A 238 13.77 4.09 3.67
N GLY A 239 14.24 3.73 2.48
CA GLY A 239 15.65 3.73 2.13
C GLY A 239 16.20 5.08 1.63
N ASN A 240 15.36 6.10 1.49
CA ASN A 240 15.76 7.45 1.09
C ASN A 240 16.71 8.08 2.14
N PRO A 241 17.76 8.85 1.74
CA PRO A 241 18.19 9.21 0.39
C PRO A 241 19.23 8.26 -0.22
N SER A 242 19.37 7.03 0.29
CA SER A 242 20.34 6.08 -0.25
C SER A 242 20.00 5.71 -1.70
N PRO A 243 20.97 5.62 -2.62
CA PRO A 243 20.70 5.23 -4.00
C PRO A 243 20.11 3.82 -4.08
N VAL A 244 19.27 3.57 -5.09
CA VAL A 244 18.76 2.22 -5.38
C VAL A 244 19.87 1.44 -6.10
N PRO A 245 20.32 0.29 -5.56
CA PRO A 245 21.46 -0.44 -6.11
C PRO A 245 21.25 -0.85 -7.58
N GLY A 246 22.23 -0.54 -8.44
CA GLY A 246 22.22 -0.88 -9.87
C GLY A 246 21.26 -0.07 -10.74
N ALA A 247 20.65 0.97 -10.18
CA ALA A 247 19.63 1.80 -10.83
C ALA A 247 20.08 3.24 -11.07
N GLU A 248 21.38 3.45 -11.21
CA GLU A 248 21.99 4.77 -11.41
C GLU A 248 21.39 5.45 -12.65
N GLY A 249 20.94 6.70 -12.49
CA GLY A 249 20.41 7.51 -13.58
C GLY A 249 19.02 7.11 -14.10
N LYS A 250 18.30 6.17 -13.45
CA LYS A 250 16.95 5.75 -13.86
C LYS A 250 15.95 5.60 -12.71
N THR A 251 16.23 6.26 -11.58
CA THR A 251 15.39 6.19 -10.38
C THR A 251 14.81 7.56 -10.05
N LYS A 252 13.52 7.61 -9.75
CA LYS A 252 12.84 8.75 -9.11
C LYS A 252 12.25 8.28 -7.78
N VAL A 253 12.54 9.02 -6.72
CA VAL A 253 11.99 8.79 -5.38
C VAL A 253 11.13 9.99 -5.01
N PHE A 254 9.90 9.72 -4.58
CA PHE A 254 8.97 10.70 -4.02
C PHE A 254 8.89 10.47 -2.51
N CYS A 255 9.27 11.48 -1.74
CA CYS A 255 9.21 11.52 -0.29
C CYS A 255 8.74 12.91 0.13
N HIS A 256 7.50 13.01 0.63
CA HIS A 256 6.96 14.26 1.15
C HIS A 256 7.75 14.72 2.38
N GLU A 257 7.79 16.04 2.60
CA GLU A 257 8.62 16.66 3.65
C GLU A 257 8.30 16.10 5.04
N ASP A 258 7.01 15.89 5.34
CA ASP A 258 6.54 15.43 6.65
C ASP A 258 6.24 13.92 6.70
N ASP A 259 6.61 13.17 5.66
CA ASP A 259 6.59 11.72 5.72
C ASP A 259 7.71 11.20 6.64
N ALA A 260 7.32 10.73 7.82
CA ALA A 260 8.25 10.14 8.76
C ALA A 260 8.78 8.77 8.29
N VAL A 261 8.07 8.03 7.44
CA VAL A 261 8.52 6.71 6.93
C VAL A 261 9.77 6.85 6.08
N CYS A 262 9.86 7.87 5.23
CA CYS A 262 11.08 8.23 4.50
C CYS A 262 12.28 8.57 5.39
N LYS A 263 12.05 8.79 6.70
CA LYS A 263 13.05 9.09 7.73
C LYS A 263 13.23 7.92 8.72
N GLY A 264 12.68 6.75 8.42
CA GLY A 264 12.72 5.55 9.29
C GLY A 264 11.73 5.58 10.46
N GLY A 265 10.75 6.48 10.41
CA GLY A 265 9.68 6.67 11.38
C GLY A 265 8.41 5.87 11.03
N PHE A 266 7.32 6.25 11.70
CA PHE A 266 6.03 5.58 11.58
C PHE A 266 5.11 6.29 10.57
N ILE A 267 4.07 5.61 10.08
CA ILE A 267 3.13 6.15 9.10
C ILE A 267 2.41 7.41 9.60
N THR A 268 2.43 8.47 8.80
CA THR A 268 1.72 9.74 9.00
C THR A 268 0.66 9.92 7.92
N VAL A 269 -0.13 11.01 7.98
CA VAL A 269 -1.10 11.33 6.91
C VAL A 269 -0.38 11.65 5.60
N ASP A 270 0.76 12.33 5.62
CA ASP A 270 1.53 12.66 4.41
C ASP A 270 2.07 11.43 3.68
N HIS A 271 2.21 10.30 4.38
CA HIS A 271 2.55 9.02 3.78
C HIS A 271 1.39 8.41 2.97
N LEU A 272 0.18 8.98 3.06
CA LEU A 272 -1.03 8.51 2.38
C LEU A 272 -1.41 9.40 1.18
N THR A 273 -0.60 10.41 0.84
CA THR A 273 -0.96 11.45 -0.15
C THR A 273 -0.17 11.36 -1.46
N TYR A 274 0.58 10.29 -1.70
CA TYR A 274 1.38 10.12 -2.94
C TYR A 274 0.58 10.06 -4.24
N ALA A 275 -0.76 10.02 -4.16
CA ALA A 275 -1.63 10.28 -5.31
C ALA A 275 -1.36 11.67 -5.94
N GLU A 276 -0.92 12.65 -5.16
CA GLU A 276 -0.55 14.00 -5.62
C GLU A 276 0.66 13.96 -6.58
N ASP A 277 1.57 13.01 -6.39
CA ASP A 277 2.76 12.83 -7.23
C ASP A 277 2.50 12.00 -8.48
N ALA A 278 1.31 11.41 -8.64
CA ALA A 278 1.01 10.45 -9.71
C ALA A 278 1.32 11.02 -11.10
N SER A 279 0.97 12.30 -11.34
CA SER A 279 1.23 12.98 -12.59
C SER A 279 2.73 13.16 -12.85
N ALA A 280 3.50 13.59 -11.86
CA ALA A 280 4.95 13.76 -11.98
C ALA A 280 5.67 12.41 -12.16
N ALA A 281 5.20 11.37 -11.48
CA ALA A 281 5.69 10.00 -11.64
C ALA A 281 5.46 9.47 -13.06
N ALA A 282 4.26 9.68 -13.61
CA ALA A 282 3.92 9.31 -14.98
C ALA A 282 4.82 10.04 -15.99
N GLN A 283 5.04 11.35 -15.81
CA GLN A 283 5.93 12.15 -16.66
C GLN A 283 7.35 11.60 -16.66
N PHE A 284 7.92 11.32 -15.48
CA PHE A 284 9.27 10.76 -15.37
C PHE A 284 9.40 9.42 -16.12
N VAL A 285 8.39 8.54 -16.01
CA VAL A 285 8.36 7.27 -16.73
C VAL A 285 8.35 7.49 -18.25
N LEU A 286 7.51 8.41 -18.74
CA LEU A 286 7.37 8.66 -20.17
C LEU A 286 8.63 9.30 -20.77
N GLN A 287 9.28 10.22 -20.05
CA GLN A 287 10.57 10.80 -20.42
C GLN A 287 11.66 9.72 -20.48
N SER A 288 11.74 8.88 -19.44
CA SER A 288 12.68 7.74 -19.38
C SER A 288 12.45 6.73 -20.52
N ALA A 289 11.20 6.52 -20.92
CA ALA A 289 10.83 5.63 -22.01
C ALA A 289 11.26 6.16 -23.39
N ASN A 290 11.24 7.48 -23.57
CA ASN A 290 11.64 8.18 -24.80
C ASN A 290 13.18 8.39 -24.90
N GLY A 291 13.93 8.15 -23.82
CA GLY A 291 15.39 8.27 -23.81
C GLY A 291 15.91 9.68 -23.51
N GLU A 292 15.10 10.52 -22.88
CA GLU A 292 15.51 11.84 -22.40
C GLU A 292 16.34 11.72 -21.11
N SER A 293 17.43 12.48 -21.01
CA SER A 293 18.40 12.43 -19.90
C SER A 293 17.84 13.08 -18.64
N THR A 294 18.10 12.51 -17.46
CA THR A 294 17.69 13.06 -16.15
C THR A 294 18.20 14.47 -15.85
N SER A 295 19.23 14.95 -16.56
CA SER A 295 19.73 16.33 -16.43
C SER A 295 18.85 17.38 -17.10
N GLU A 296 18.00 17.00 -18.07
CA GLU A 296 17.02 17.91 -18.68
C GLU A 296 15.70 17.95 -17.88
N VAL A 297 15.46 16.92 -17.05
CA VAL A 297 14.24 16.75 -16.25
C VAL A 297 14.10 17.80 -15.14
N THR A 298 15.21 18.20 -14.50
CA THR A 298 15.20 19.28 -13.50
C THR A 298 14.87 20.64 -14.10
N ASN A 299 15.24 20.88 -15.37
CA ASN A 299 14.96 22.16 -16.02
C ASN A 299 13.53 22.29 -16.54
N PHE A 300 12.80 21.18 -16.75
CA PHE A 300 11.43 21.23 -17.23
C PHE A 300 10.39 21.39 -16.11
N LEU A 301 10.65 20.81 -14.93
CA LEU A 301 9.77 20.95 -13.77
C LEU A 301 9.85 22.33 -13.11
N ASP A 302 10.94 23.07 -13.32
CA ASP A 302 11.13 24.44 -12.78
C ASP A 302 10.47 25.52 -13.64
N LEU A 303 9.97 25.19 -14.84
CA LEU A 303 9.37 26.14 -15.79
C LEU A 303 7.84 26.15 -15.78
N THR A 304 7.19 25.24 -15.05
CA THR A 304 5.72 25.20 -14.94
C THR A 304 5.19 25.84 -13.66
N ASP A 305 6.05 26.27 -12.74
CA ASP A 305 5.71 26.95 -11.48
C ASP A 305 6.06 28.46 -11.47
N SER A 306 6.05 29.12 -12.63
CA SER A 306 6.26 30.58 -12.76
C SER A 306 5.09 31.30 -13.44
#